data_AF-A0A024TGF5-F1
#
_entry.id   AF-A0A024TGF5-F1
#
_cell.length_a   1.000
_cell.length_b   1.000
_cell.length_c   1.000
_cell.angle_alpha   90.00
_cell.angle_beta   90.00
_cell.angle_gamma   90.00
#
_symmetry.space_group_name_H-M   'P 1'
#
loop_
_entity.id
_entity.type
_entity.pdbx_description
1 polymer ?
#
loop_
_entity_poly.entity_id
_entity_poly.type
_entity_poly.pdbx_seq_one_letter_code
_entity_poly.pdbx_strand_id
1 'polypeptide(L)'
;MQTSWWSSGAAGENVFFQVNFTAESPVISKVVVRWHGYMAARTYAIKTSFSGFDATFVEFNTFENDSPAWDRVDTVMPWTNSSVKFNYLRLDLQTPAGCNPNITVECSNRRRRLAAGQGPIYGIREVEVWAASQKSDASSRYVRRGWIALAAVALGAVLAVQ
;
A
#
# COMPACT_ATOMS: atom_id res chain seq x y z
N MET A 1 5.15 3.76 -26.62
CA MET A 1 5.88 4.86 -25.95
C MET A 1 5.71 4.65 -24.45
N GLN A 2 6.80 4.57 -23.69
CA GLN A 2 6.76 4.35 -22.23
C GLN A 2 6.97 5.69 -21.52
N THR A 3 6.16 5.98 -20.51
CA THR A 3 6.24 7.21 -19.73
C THR A 3 6.68 6.91 -18.30
N SER A 4 7.28 7.90 -17.64
CA SER A 4 7.58 7.82 -16.21
C SER A 4 7.57 9.19 -15.57
N TRP A 5 7.22 9.20 -14.30
CA TRP A 5 7.39 10.34 -13.41
C TRP A 5 8.80 10.35 -12.85
N TRP A 6 9.35 11.55 -12.67
CA TRP A 6 10.68 11.77 -12.11
C TRP A 6 10.60 12.90 -11.08
N SER A 7 11.23 12.71 -9.93
CA SER A 7 11.40 13.79 -8.97
C SER A 7 12.51 14.75 -9.39
N SER A 8 12.36 16.00 -8.97
CA SER A 8 13.40 17.02 -8.99
C SER A 8 13.21 17.89 -7.75
N GLY A 9 14.30 18.22 -7.06
CA GLY A 9 14.22 19.02 -5.84
C GLY A 9 15.61 19.34 -5.29
N ALA A 10 15.64 20.15 -4.25
CA ALA A 10 16.86 20.51 -3.54
C ALA A 10 17.25 19.43 -2.52
N ALA A 11 18.52 19.46 -2.10
CA ALA A 11 19.00 18.62 -1.03
C ALA A 11 18.28 18.97 0.29
N GLY A 12 17.72 17.96 0.95
CA GLY A 12 16.97 18.11 2.20
C GLY A 12 15.46 18.32 2.05
N GLU A 13 14.94 18.41 0.82
CA GLU A 13 13.50 18.40 0.58
C GLU A 13 12.92 16.99 0.69
N ASN A 14 11.73 16.88 1.28
CA ASN A 14 10.96 15.65 1.26
C ASN A 14 10.36 15.45 -0.12
N VAL A 15 10.64 14.31 -0.74
CA VAL A 15 10.08 13.98 -2.04
C VAL A 15 8.85 13.11 -1.85
N PHE A 16 7.73 13.49 -2.47
CA PHE A 16 6.53 12.66 -2.49
C PHE A 16 5.85 12.68 -3.85
N PHE A 17 5.19 11.57 -4.16
CA PHE A 17 4.26 11.46 -5.28
C PHE A 17 2.84 11.35 -4.72
N GLN A 18 1.92 12.18 -5.19
CA GLN A 18 0.55 12.22 -4.67
C GLN A 18 -0.48 12.13 -5.79
N VAL A 19 -1.53 11.35 -5.53
CA VAL A 19 -2.70 11.25 -6.40
C VAL A 19 -3.92 11.72 -5.62
N ASN A 20 -4.71 12.59 -6.24
CA ASN A 20 -6.02 13.01 -5.76
C ASN A 20 -7.11 12.28 -6.53
N PHE A 21 -8.03 11.65 -5.81
CA PHE A 21 -9.15 10.92 -6.36
C PHE A 21 -10.37 11.84 -6.42
N THR A 22 -11.10 11.80 -7.52
CA THR A 22 -12.31 12.63 -7.72
C THR A 22 -13.49 12.18 -6.86
N ALA A 23 -13.41 10.97 -6.30
CA ALA A 23 -14.40 10.39 -5.40
C ALA A 23 -13.68 9.57 -4.33
N GLU A 24 -14.39 9.30 -3.23
CA GLU A 24 -13.89 8.45 -2.15
C GLU A 24 -13.42 7.09 -2.68
N SER A 25 -12.21 6.68 -2.32
CA SER A 25 -11.66 5.40 -2.77
C SER A 25 -12.49 4.24 -2.21
N PRO A 26 -12.59 3.11 -2.95
CA PRO A 26 -12.97 1.86 -2.32
C PRO A 26 -11.92 1.49 -1.27
N VAL A 27 -12.28 0.57 -0.37
CA VAL A 27 -11.30 -0.07 0.52
C VAL A 27 -10.22 -0.72 -0.35
N ILE A 28 -8.94 -0.42 -0.09
CA ILE A 28 -7.83 -0.93 -0.90
C ILE A 28 -7.19 -2.15 -0.25
N SER A 29 -6.78 -3.13 -1.07
CA SER A 29 -6.11 -4.36 -0.64
C SER A 29 -4.60 -4.28 -0.77
N LYS A 30 -4.12 -3.61 -1.84
CA LYS A 30 -2.70 -3.44 -2.10
C LYS A 30 -2.42 -2.24 -3.00
N VAL A 31 -1.19 -1.77 -2.93
CA VAL A 31 -0.61 -0.83 -3.88
C VAL A 31 0.59 -1.50 -4.54
N VAL A 32 0.68 -1.42 -5.86
CA VAL A 32 1.84 -1.90 -6.62
C VAL A 32 2.60 -0.69 -7.15
N VAL A 33 3.89 -0.63 -6.89
CA VAL A 33 4.78 0.45 -7.36
C VAL A 33 5.80 -0.15 -8.30
N ARG A 34 5.80 0.27 -9.57
CA ARG A 34 6.84 -0.07 -10.54
C ARG A 34 7.80 1.11 -10.67
N TRP A 35 9.04 0.89 -10.28
CA TRP A 35 10.09 1.90 -10.33
C TRP A 35 10.64 2.05 -11.75
N HIS A 36 11.19 3.23 -12.04
CA HIS A 36 11.90 3.49 -13.29
C HIS A 36 13.40 3.37 -13.09
N GLY A 37 13.99 2.38 -13.73
CA GLY A 37 15.43 2.21 -13.77
C GLY A 37 16.00 1.97 -12.38
N TYR A 38 17.18 2.52 -12.14
CA TYR A 38 17.90 2.35 -10.87
C TYR A 38 17.61 3.45 -9.84
N MET A 39 16.68 4.35 -10.14
CA MET A 39 16.29 5.47 -9.27
C MET A 39 15.08 5.10 -8.41
N ALA A 40 15.14 3.92 -7.79
CA ALA A 40 14.10 3.43 -6.90
C ALA A 40 14.33 3.95 -5.47
N ALA A 41 13.27 4.10 -4.67
CA ALA A 41 13.43 4.38 -3.25
C ALA A 41 13.80 3.10 -2.49
N ARG A 42 14.82 3.11 -1.63
CA ARG A 42 15.07 2.03 -0.68
C ARG A 42 13.94 1.95 0.33
N THR A 43 13.67 3.08 1.00
CA THR A 43 12.59 3.20 1.98
C THR A 43 11.58 4.26 1.54
N TYR A 44 10.30 3.92 1.66
CA TYR A 44 9.20 4.84 1.42
C TYR A 44 7.96 4.44 2.22
N ALA A 45 7.08 5.40 2.47
CA ALA A 45 5.80 5.17 3.13
C ALA A 45 4.66 5.42 2.15
N ILE A 46 3.69 4.51 2.14
CA ILE A 46 2.40 4.77 1.51
C ILE A 46 1.50 5.34 2.59
N LYS A 47 0.91 6.50 2.31
CA LYS A 47 0.01 7.19 3.23
C LYS A 47 -1.28 7.54 2.53
N THR A 48 -2.35 7.60 3.30
CA THR A 48 -3.69 7.93 2.81
C THR A 48 -4.28 9.08 3.63
N SER A 49 -5.08 9.92 3.00
CA SER A 49 -5.78 11.01 3.68
C SER A 49 -7.16 11.25 3.06
N PHE A 50 -8.11 11.65 3.89
CA PHE A 50 -9.41 12.12 3.44
C PHE A 50 -9.38 13.57 2.93
N SER A 51 -8.59 14.46 3.53
CA SER A 51 -8.60 15.90 3.24
C SER A 51 -7.41 16.41 2.44
N GLY A 52 -6.31 15.66 2.41
CA GLY A 52 -5.10 16.01 1.67
C GLY A 52 -4.15 16.98 2.39
N PHE A 53 -4.47 17.40 3.62
CA PHE A 53 -3.54 18.18 4.45
C PHE A 53 -2.45 17.28 5.04
N ASP A 54 -1.21 17.74 5.09
CA ASP A 54 -0.05 16.94 5.56
C ASP A 54 -0.28 16.27 6.92
N ALA A 55 -0.87 16.98 7.88
CA ALA A 55 -1.15 16.47 9.23
C ALA A 55 -2.22 15.35 9.27
N THR A 56 -2.95 15.14 8.18
CA THR A 56 -4.06 14.17 8.10
C THR A 56 -3.67 12.89 7.37
N PHE A 57 -2.44 12.80 6.87
CA PHE A 57 -1.95 11.58 6.25
C PHE A 57 -1.68 10.53 7.31
N VAL A 58 -2.39 9.41 7.19
CA VAL A 58 -2.20 8.22 8.02
C VAL A 58 -1.44 7.18 7.21
N GLU A 59 -0.51 6.51 7.88
CA GLU A 59 0.31 5.48 7.27
C GLU A 59 -0.52 4.24 6.90
N PHE A 60 -0.41 3.84 5.63
CA PHE A 60 -0.97 2.59 5.11
C PHE A 60 0.01 1.44 5.35
N ASN A 61 1.28 1.65 4.98
CA ASN A 61 2.41 0.76 5.24
C ASN A 61 3.73 1.51 4.93
N THR A 62 4.84 1.09 5.55
CA THR A 62 6.21 1.41 5.13
C THR A 62 6.85 0.24 4.39
N PHE A 63 7.59 0.53 3.33
CA PHE A 63 8.26 -0.50 2.55
C PHE A 63 9.76 -0.25 2.52
N GLU A 64 10.54 -1.31 2.72
CA GLU A 64 12.00 -1.30 2.58
C GLU A 64 12.44 -2.38 1.59
N ASN A 65 13.17 -1.97 0.55
CA ASN A 65 13.77 -2.87 -0.42
C ASN A 65 15.00 -2.20 -1.04
N ASP A 66 16.18 -2.74 -0.74
CA ASP A 66 17.46 -2.23 -1.26
C ASP A 66 17.86 -2.83 -2.61
N SER A 67 16.94 -3.53 -3.29
CA SER A 67 17.22 -4.12 -4.59
C SER A 67 17.48 -3.04 -5.66
N PRO A 68 18.59 -3.14 -6.40
CA PRO A 68 18.95 -2.24 -7.49
C PRO A 68 18.40 -2.70 -8.84
N ALA A 69 17.32 -3.48 -8.87
CA ALA A 69 16.76 -3.99 -10.12
C ALA A 69 16.21 -2.84 -11.01
N TRP A 70 16.53 -2.86 -12.31
CA TRP A 70 16.15 -1.81 -13.29
C TRP A 70 14.63 -1.60 -13.43
N ASP A 71 13.83 -2.64 -13.19
CA ASP A 71 12.36 -2.58 -13.25
C ASP A 71 11.79 -3.21 -11.98
N ARG A 72 12.22 -2.70 -10.83
CA ARG A 72 11.75 -3.19 -9.54
C ARG A 72 10.25 -2.97 -9.40
N VAL A 73 9.54 -4.02 -9.00
CA VAL A 73 8.11 -3.98 -8.69
C VAL A 73 7.95 -4.32 -7.23
N ASP A 74 7.38 -3.39 -6.48
CA ASP A 74 7.05 -3.59 -5.07
C ASP A 74 5.54 -3.78 -4.93
N THR A 75 5.12 -4.79 -4.18
CA THR A 75 3.72 -4.99 -3.80
C THR A 75 3.56 -4.72 -2.31
N VAL A 76 2.80 -3.68 -2.00
CA VAL A 76 2.62 -3.18 -0.64
C VAL A 76 1.19 -3.47 -0.19
N MET A 77 1.06 -4.34 0.80
CA MET A 77 -0.20 -4.64 1.51
C MET A 77 -0.36 -3.66 2.68
N PRO A 78 -1.54 -3.45 3.28
CA PRO A 78 -1.63 -2.65 4.50
C PRO A 78 -1.04 -3.40 5.71
N TRP A 79 -0.55 -2.68 6.73
CA TRP A 79 -0.07 -3.29 7.98
C TRP A 79 -1.14 -4.05 8.76
N THR A 80 -2.36 -3.54 8.74
CA THR A 80 -3.54 -4.17 9.33
C THR A 80 -4.64 -4.23 8.27
N ASN A 81 -5.73 -4.95 8.51
CA ASN A 81 -6.88 -4.90 7.61
C ASN A 81 -7.41 -3.46 7.52
N SER A 82 -6.94 -2.70 6.53
CA SER A 82 -7.35 -1.32 6.32
C SER A 82 -8.77 -1.34 5.75
N SER A 83 -9.73 -0.88 6.54
CA SER A 83 -11.09 -0.54 6.09
C SER A 83 -11.22 0.93 5.70
N VAL A 84 -10.10 1.68 5.75
CA VAL A 84 -10.07 3.12 5.62
C VAL A 84 -10.21 3.50 4.15
N LYS A 85 -11.22 4.33 3.88
CA LYS A 85 -11.41 4.99 2.60
C LYS A 85 -10.72 6.35 2.62
N PHE A 86 -10.27 6.83 1.45
CA PHE A 86 -9.50 8.06 1.35
C PHE A 86 -9.76 8.78 0.02
N ASN A 87 -9.38 10.05 -0.06
CA ASN A 87 -9.39 10.83 -1.31
C ASN A 87 -7.98 11.09 -1.84
N TYR A 88 -6.96 10.91 -1.01
CA TYR A 88 -5.57 11.18 -1.34
C TYR A 88 -4.70 9.98 -1.00
N LEU A 89 -3.89 9.56 -1.96
CA LEU A 89 -2.82 8.59 -1.78
C LEU A 89 -1.49 9.31 -1.97
N ARG A 90 -0.55 9.09 -1.06
CA ARG A 90 0.80 9.67 -1.13
C ARG A 90 1.85 8.59 -0.94
N LEU A 91 2.89 8.63 -1.77
CA LEU A 91 4.12 7.88 -1.61
C LEU A 91 5.19 8.86 -1.12
N ASP A 92 5.56 8.76 0.16
CA ASP A 92 6.62 9.56 0.78
C ASP A 92 7.95 8.83 0.62
N LEU A 93 8.85 9.39 -0.19
CA LEU A 93 10.12 8.79 -0.55
C LEU A 93 11.21 9.28 0.42
N GLN A 94 11.83 8.35 1.14
CA GLN A 94 12.73 8.69 2.24
C GLN A 94 14.19 8.55 1.85
N THR A 95 14.58 7.36 1.38
CA THR A 95 15.97 7.06 1.01
C THR A 95 16.05 6.41 -0.36
N PRO A 96 17.10 6.70 -1.16
CA PRO A 96 17.31 6.03 -2.44
C PRO A 96 17.87 4.62 -2.26
N ALA A 97 17.53 3.72 -3.18
CA ALA A 97 18.11 2.38 -3.28
C ALA A 97 19.62 2.44 -3.46
N GLY A 98 20.31 1.42 -2.94
CA GLY A 98 21.71 1.20 -3.21
C GLY A 98 21.97 1.18 -4.71
N CYS A 99 23.08 1.79 -5.12
CA CYS A 99 23.48 1.78 -6.50
C CYS A 99 24.33 0.53 -6.80
N ASN A 100 23.99 -0.23 -7.87
CA ASN A 100 24.78 -1.39 -8.29
C ASN A 100 25.77 -1.04 -9.43
N PRO A 101 27.07 -0.93 -9.17
CA PRO A 101 28.04 -0.44 -10.16
C PRO A 101 28.15 -1.32 -11.41
N ASN A 102 27.66 -2.55 -11.38
CA ASN A 102 27.71 -3.47 -12.51
C ASN A 102 26.62 -3.21 -13.56
N ILE A 103 25.53 -2.57 -13.17
CA ILE A 103 24.34 -2.39 -14.03
C ILE A 103 23.96 -0.92 -14.16
N THR A 104 24.43 -0.10 -13.23
CA THR A 104 24.19 1.35 -13.17
C THR A 104 25.46 2.08 -13.58
N VAL A 105 25.37 2.93 -14.60
CA VAL A 105 26.51 3.75 -15.06
C VAL A 105 26.92 4.82 -14.02
N GLU A 106 26.09 5.06 -13.01
CA GLU A 106 26.15 6.23 -12.12
C GLU A 106 26.48 5.91 -10.63
N CYS A 107 26.89 4.69 -10.29
CA CYS A 107 27.17 4.32 -8.88
C CYS A 107 28.44 4.89 -8.26
N SER A 108 29.21 5.64 -9.04
CA SER A 108 30.32 6.41 -8.50
C SER A 108 29.91 7.86 -8.38
N ASN A 109 30.44 8.53 -7.35
CA ASN A 109 30.35 9.97 -7.08
C ASN A 109 30.82 10.89 -8.24
N ARG A 110 31.08 10.36 -9.45
CA ARG A 110 31.88 11.00 -10.49
C ARG A 110 31.25 11.13 -11.89
N ARG A 111 30.07 10.57 -12.21
CA ARG A 111 29.57 10.65 -13.62
C ARG A 111 28.19 11.25 -13.88
N ARG A 112 27.45 11.60 -12.85
CA ARG A 112 26.54 12.75 -12.87
C ARG A 112 26.52 13.27 -11.45
N ARG A 113 27.42 14.21 -11.14
CA ARG A 113 27.20 15.03 -9.95
C ARG A 113 25.82 15.64 -10.17
N LEU A 114 24.84 15.18 -9.39
CA LEU A 114 23.64 15.98 -9.15
C LEU A 114 24.14 17.41 -8.95
N ALA A 115 23.47 18.37 -9.59
CA ALA A 115 23.89 19.76 -9.52
C ALA A 115 24.15 20.12 -8.04
N ALA A 116 25.11 20.99 -7.75
CA ALA A 116 25.40 21.35 -6.36
C ALA A 116 24.10 21.81 -5.66
N GLY A 117 23.69 21.10 -4.61
CA GLY A 117 22.43 21.35 -3.90
C GLY A 117 21.19 20.61 -4.43
N GLN A 118 21.32 19.71 -5.40
CA GLN A 118 20.23 18.87 -5.90
C GLN A 118 20.02 17.64 -4.99
N GLY A 119 18.75 17.34 -4.69
CA GLY A 119 18.30 16.21 -3.90
C GLY A 119 18.25 14.89 -4.68
N PRO A 120 17.89 13.78 -4.01
CA PRO A 120 17.77 12.47 -4.67
C PRO A 120 16.71 12.50 -5.78
N ILE A 121 17.02 11.82 -6.89
CA ILE A 121 16.10 11.61 -8.00
C ILE A 121 15.45 10.24 -7.83
N TYR A 122 14.13 10.20 -7.89
CA TYR A 122 13.32 8.99 -7.90
C TYR A 122 12.54 8.91 -9.20
N GLY A 123 12.39 7.70 -9.74
CA GLY A 123 11.66 7.44 -10.97
C GLY A 123 10.54 6.44 -10.75
N ILE A 124 9.31 6.77 -11.16
CA ILE A 124 8.14 5.89 -11.05
C ILE A 124 7.55 5.67 -12.45
N ARG A 125 7.40 4.41 -12.85
CA ARG A 125 6.74 4.03 -14.12
C ARG A 125 5.24 3.89 -13.94
N GLU A 126 4.84 3.28 -12.83
CA GLU A 126 3.44 2.91 -12.60
C GLU A 126 3.15 2.83 -11.11
N VAL A 127 1.97 3.29 -10.74
CA VAL A 127 1.36 3.06 -9.43
C VAL A 127 -0.01 2.47 -9.67
N GLU A 128 -0.22 1.23 -9.23
CA GLU A 128 -1.52 0.58 -9.28
C GLU A 128 -2.12 0.53 -7.87
N VAL A 129 -3.40 0.87 -7.78
CA VAL A 129 -4.16 0.80 -6.53
C VAL A 129 -5.27 -0.22 -6.70
N TRP A 130 -5.26 -1.27 -5.89
CA TRP A 130 -6.19 -2.38 -6.03
C TRP A 130 -7.24 -2.31 -4.93
N ALA A 131 -8.52 -2.29 -5.32
CA ALA A 131 -9.62 -2.41 -4.37
C ALA A 131 -9.63 -3.80 -3.71
N ALA A 132 -9.95 -3.86 -2.43
CA ALA A 132 -10.36 -5.07 -1.75
C ALA A 132 -11.76 -5.43 -2.27
N SER A 133 -11.83 -6.36 -3.22
CA SER A 133 -13.12 -6.94 -3.60
C SER A 133 -13.65 -7.70 -2.40
N GLN A 134 -14.71 -7.19 -1.77
CA GLN A 134 -15.68 -8.13 -1.21
C GLN A 134 -16.33 -8.75 -2.45
N LYS A 135 -15.92 -9.98 -2.78
CA LYS A 135 -16.83 -10.87 -3.51
C LYS A 135 -18.10 -10.81 -2.68
N SER A 136 -19.15 -10.19 -3.20
CA SER A 136 -20.45 -10.20 -2.56
C SER A 136 -20.72 -11.65 -2.25
N ASP A 137 -20.65 -11.99 -0.97
CA ASP A 137 -20.79 -13.36 -0.54
C ASP A 137 -22.29 -13.64 -0.68
N ALA A 138 -22.69 -13.99 -1.90
CA ALA A 138 -23.71 -14.98 -2.14
C ALA A 138 -23.16 -16.34 -1.65
N SER A 139 -22.62 -16.38 -0.42
CA SER A 139 -22.54 -17.59 0.36
C SER A 139 -23.99 -17.91 0.69
N SER A 140 -24.58 -18.63 -0.27
CA SER A 140 -25.68 -19.56 -0.13
C SER A 140 -26.37 -19.42 1.23
N ARG A 141 -27.54 -18.80 1.23
CA ARG A 141 -28.60 -19.20 2.17
C ARG A 141 -28.88 -20.68 1.91
N TYR A 142 -28.00 -21.55 2.38
CA TYR A 142 -28.33 -22.93 2.65
C TYR A 142 -29.22 -22.85 3.87
N VAL A 143 -30.50 -22.51 3.62
CA VAL A 143 -31.58 -22.82 4.53
C VAL A 143 -31.46 -24.32 4.76
N ARG A 144 -30.82 -24.73 5.86
CA ARG A 144 -30.98 -26.07 6.40
C ARG A 144 -32.45 -26.21 6.75
N ARG A 145 -33.24 -26.61 5.76
CA ARG A 145 -34.50 -27.29 6.00
C ARG A 145 -34.15 -28.62 6.67
N GLY A 146 -34.60 -28.78 7.91
CA GLY A 146 -34.42 -29.98 8.73
C GLY A 146 -33.26 -29.82 9.72
N TRP A 147 -33.43 -29.96 11.03
CA TRP A 147 -34.47 -30.66 11.79
C TRP A 147 -34.64 -29.94 13.13
N ILE A 148 -35.90 -29.81 13.56
CA ILE A 148 -36.24 -29.50 14.94
C ILE A 148 -35.80 -30.70 15.79
N ALA A 149 -34.90 -30.50 16.75
CA ALA A 149 -34.74 -31.39 17.89
C ALA A 149 -35.05 -30.58 19.14
N LEU A 150 -36.21 -30.87 19.72
CA LEU A 150 -36.69 -30.31 20.97
C LEU A 150 -35.64 -30.49 22.09
N ALA A 151 -35.44 -29.42 22.85
CA ALA A 151 -34.79 -29.48 24.14
C ALA A 151 -35.67 -30.27 25.13
N ALA A 152 -35.18 -31.42 25.61
CA ALA A 152 -35.74 -32.06 26.79
C ALA A 152 -35.00 -31.52 28.02
N VAL A 153 -35.66 -30.57 28.69
CA VAL A 153 -35.30 -30.08 30.03
C VAL A 153 -35.65 -31.19 31.02
N ALA A 154 -34.64 -31.83 31.60
CA ALA A 154 -34.84 -32.73 32.74
C ALA A 154 -34.92 -31.88 34.02
N LEU A 155 -36.11 -31.37 34.33
CA LEU A 155 -36.46 -30.83 35.64
C LEU A 155 -37.13 -31.97 36.43
N GLY A 156 -36.54 -32.30 37.58
CA GLY A 156 -36.98 -33.40 38.43
C GLY A 156 -38.39 -33.21 38.98
N ALA A 157 -39.11 -34.33 39.13
CA ALA A 157 -40.30 -34.43 39.94
C ALA A 157 -40.11 -35.58 40.95
N VAL A 158 -40.05 -35.17 42.21
CA VAL A 158 -40.18 -35.96 43.43
C VAL A 158 -41.66 -35.90 43.86
N LEU A 159 -42.15 -36.98 44.50
CA LEU A 159 -43.46 -37.21 45.17
C LEU A 159 -44.60 -37.75 44.28
N ALA A 160 -45.58 -38.53 44.74
CA ALA A 160 -45.81 -39.43 45.89
C ALA A 160 -47.26 -39.99 45.74
N VAL A 161 -47.56 -41.10 46.43
CA VAL A 161 -48.89 -41.59 46.89
C VAL A 161 -49.97 -41.95 45.85
N GLN A 162 -50.31 -43.26 45.79
CA GLN A 162 -51.58 -43.80 46.30
C GLN A 162 -51.43 -45.29 46.60
#